data_AF-A0A6P0TW34-F1
#
_entry.id   AF-A0A6P0TW34-F1
#
_cell.length_a   1.000
_cell.length_b   1.000
_cell.length_c   1.000
_cell.angle_alpha   90.00
_cell.angle_beta   90.00
_cell.angle_gamma   90.00
#
_symmetry.space_group_name_H-M   'P 1'
#
loop_
_entity.id
_entity.type
_entity.pdbx_description
1 polymer ?
#
loop_
_entity_poly.entity_id
_entity_poly.type
_entity_poly.pdbx_seq_one_letter_code
_entity_poly.pdbx_strand_id
1 'polypeptide(L)'
;ADAKAVLAYIRDRPEIFDQHRIGILGHSMGGATALKLGQTEKVLRSTIILGMSGSATTTTPRNLFLGAGVYEQINPPEDLRIMLQQATGSKNPVCVNNGNNICGSFSNGTARLLIISGTADHIIATYDPQLMREVIKWVERSLDVHSTKEVKLAAPGLIISMLLTFAGGIASGVCVLLRPDEKIRMQTTETRGENLVEEIYFRQIKKAATLKVQLLWRRCVTWLLAIQMTVIWLMAIKGLAPTRSGSNMLVFCYVLQLCSNYALRRSDKLTSILRVVCLYVLLLIVAFLLPTLLCGVTEILTTPNYLVSLPQFLLQWPFFAFYNYTIAAKLILIPTYTLELQVSWLFILLVLLELMWSGITLLIVEQILVGGVKWLRRPFVFTGVSNISQKQIGLLGLLLLVFFGILYQRASDGLLVLVMNKGILALQMLGLFLFLPIAIIVFTVRSSWFQNLESLLKE
;
A
#
# COMPACT_ATOMS: atom_id res chain seq x y z
N ALA A 1 -11.64 2.67 -22.19
CA ALA A 1 -11.46 3.60 -23.33
C ALA A 1 -9.97 3.88 -23.54
N ASP A 2 -9.27 4.26 -22.48
CA ASP A 2 -7.84 4.65 -22.53
C ASP A 2 -6.92 3.61 -23.15
N ALA A 3 -7.06 2.33 -22.79
CA ALA A 3 -6.26 1.25 -23.40
C ALA A 3 -6.48 1.12 -24.92
N LYS A 4 -7.69 1.44 -25.43
CA LYS A 4 -7.96 1.51 -26.88
C LYS A 4 -7.30 2.74 -27.51
N ALA A 5 -7.29 3.88 -26.82
CA ALA A 5 -6.61 5.08 -27.29
C ALA A 5 -5.09 4.88 -27.39
N VAL A 6 -4.49 4.20 -26.41
CA VAL A 6 -3.07 3.81 -26.45
C VAL A 6 -2.81 2.85 -27.63
N LEU A 7 -3.67 1.86 -27.84
CA LEU A 7 -3.52 0.95 -28.98
C LEU A 7 -3.66 1.68 -30.32
N ALA A 8 -4.61 2.61 -30.45
CA ALA A 8 -4.76 3.45 -31.64
C ALA A 8 -3.49 4.29 -31.88
N TYR A 9 -2.96 4.94 -30.84
CA TYR A 9 -1.69 5.69 -30.90
C TYR A 9 -0.52 4.84 -31.42
N ILE A 10 -0.43 3.57 -30.98
CA ILE A 10 0.60 2.61 -31.43
C ILE A 10 0.38 2.25 -32.91
N ARG A 11 -0.88 2.04 -33.33
CA ARG A 11 -1.23 1.67 -34.70
C ARG A 11 -1.00 2.79 -35.71
N ASP A 12 -1.17 4.02 -35.27
CA ASP A 12 -0.93 5.22 -36.10
C ASP A 12 0.56 5.53 -36.27
N ARG A 13 1.46 4.76 -35.63
CA ARG A 13 2.92 4.96 -35.68
C ARG A 13 3.70 3.68 -36.03
N PRO A 14 3.47 3.07 -37.20
CA PRO A 14 4.19 1.87 -37.64
C PRO A 14 5.70 2.09 -37.82
N GLU A 15 6.14 3.33 -37.98
CA GLU A 15 7.56 3.71 -38.06
C GLU A 15 8.30 3.56 -36.71
N ILE A 16 7.57 3.54 -35.59
CA ILE A 16 8.12 3.38 -34.25
C ILE A 16 7.83 1.99 -33.69
N PHE A 17 6.65 1.44 -33.98
CA PHE A 17 6.17 0.21 -33.35
C PHE A 17 5.94 -0.92 -34.36
N ASP A 18 6.50 -2.09 -34.07
CA ASP A 18 6.22 -3.32 -34.81
C ASP A 18 4.77 -3.78 -34.56
N GLN A 19 3.93 -3.57 -35.57
CA GLN A 19 2.50 -3.85 -35.52
C GLN A 19 2.18 -5.35 -35.38
N HIS A 20 3.15 -6.22 -35.63
CA HIS A 20 3.02 -7.67 -35.50
C HIS A 20 3.50 -8.20 -34.15
N ARG A 21 3.95 -7.32 -33.24
CA ARG A 21 4.52 -7.69 -31.93
C ARG A 21 3.93 -6.85 -30.81
N ILE A 22 2.60 -6.72 -30.79
CA ILE A 22 1.89 -5.99 -29.75
C ILE A 22 1.32 -6.97 -28.72
N GLY A 23 1.63 -6.73 -27.45
CA GLY A 23 1.02 -7.41 -26.31
C GLY A 23 0.35 -6.43 -25.35
N ILE A 24 -0.50 -6.94 -24.47
CA ILE A 24 -1.05 -6.17 -23.36
C ILE A 24 -0.81 -6.89 -22.03
N LEU A 25 -0.46 -6.12 -21.02
CA LEU A 25 -0.30 -6.58 -19.64
C LEU A 25 -1.15 -5.70 -18.73
N GLY A 26 -1.78 -6.32 -17.74
CA GLY A 26 -2.48 -5.59 -16.70
C GLY A 26 -2.45 -6.29 -15.34
N HIS A 27 -2.43 -5.49 -14.28
CA HIS A 27 -2.55 -5.94 -12.89
C HIS A 27 -3.87 -5.49 -12.28
N SER A 28 -4.51 -6.33 -11.47
CA SER A 28 -5.79 -6.02 -10.82
C SER A 28 -6.83 -5.54 -11.83
N MET A 29 -7.47 -4.37 -11.63
CA MET A 29 -8.38 -3.76 -12.62
C MET A 29 -7.74 -3.54 -14.00
N GLY A 30 -6.44 -3.31 -14.06
CA GLY A 30 -5.67 -3.28 -15.31
C GLY A 30 -5.68 -4.65 -15.99
N GLY A 31 -5.63 -5.74 -15.24
CA GLY A 31 -5.76 -7.12 -15.75
C GLY A 31 -7.12 -7.38 -16.39
N ALA A 32 -8.20 -6.87 -15.78
CA ALA A 32 -9.54 -6.95 -16.38
C ALA A 32 -9.60 -6.14 -17.69
N THR A 33 -8.94 -4.98 -17.73
CA THR A 33 -8.81 -4.16 -18.93
C THR A 33 -8.01 -4.88 -20.03
N ALA A 34 -6.89 -5.51 -19.66
CA ALA A 34 -6.05 -6.29 -20.56
C ALA A 34 -6.79 -7.49 -21.14
N LEU A 35 -7.51 -8.24 -20.30
CA LEU A 35 -8.37 -9.35 -20.73
C LEU A 35 -9.44 -8.88 -21.70
N LYS A 36 -10.18 -7.82 -21.35
CA LYS A 36 -11.27 -7.32 -22.18
C LYS A 36 -10.75 -6.81 -23.53
N LEU A 37 -9.63 -6.10 -23.54
CA LEU A 37 -9.02 -5.63 -24.78
C LEU A 37 -8.48 -6.79 -25.63
N GLY A 38 -7.81 -7.77 -25.01
CA GLY A 38 -7.31 -8.97 -25.67
C GLY A 38 -8.43 -9.83 -26.28
N GLN A 39 -9.65 -9.76 -25.74
CA GLN A 39 -10.83 -10.40 -26.32
C GLN A 39 -11.36 -9.67 -27.55
N THR A 40 -11.25 -8.35 -27.59
CA THR A 40 -11.84 -7.53 -28.67
C THR A 40 -10.85 -7.19 -29.79
N GLU A 41 -9.55 -7.10 -29.50
CA GLU A 41 -8.52 -6.60 -30.40
C GLU A 41 -7.59 -7.73 -30.88
N LYS A 42 -7.86 -8.29 -32.06
CA LYS A 42 -7.10 -9.41 -32.64
C LYS A 42 -5.63 -9.10 -32.94
N VAL A 43 -5.26 -7.82 -32.99
CA VAL A 43 -3.87 -7.37 -33.20
C VAL A 43 -2.98 -7.71 -32.00
N LEU A 44 -3.55 -7.84 -30.80
CA LEU A 44 -2.82 -8.24 -29.61
C LEU A 44 -2.45 -9.73 -29.72
N ARG A 45 -1.15 -10.02 -29.73
CA ARG A 45 -0.62 -11.38 -29.81
C ARG A 45 -0.34 -12.01 -28.46
N SER A 46 -0.32 -11.22 -27.40
CA SER A 46 -0.07 -11.67 -26.03
C SER A 46 -0.96 -10.92 -25.07
N THR A 47 -1.59 -11.64 -24.14
CA THR A 47 -2.43 -11.07 -23.07
C THR A 47 -1.96 -11.60 -21.74
N ILE A 48 -1.49 -10.71 -20.87
CA ILE A 48 -0.95 -11.05 -19.56
C ILE A 48 -1.83 -10.40 -18.50
N ILE A 49 -2.36 -11.21 -17.58
CA ILE A 49 -3.14 -10.72 -16.46
C ILE A 49 -2.53 -11.18 -15.14
N LEU A 50 -2.34 -10.22 -14.23
CA LEU A 50 -1.80 -10.44 -12.90
C LEU A 50 -2.85 -10.08 -11.84
N GLY A 51 -3.14 -10.99 -10.91
CA GLY A 51 -4.06 -10.75 -9.79
C GLY A 51 -5.50 -10.44 -10.22
N MET A 52 -5.97 -11.03 -11.33
CA MET A 52 -7.33 -10.81 -11.85
C MET A 52 -7.82 -12.04 -12.63
N SER A 53 -9.08 -12.41 -12.45
CA SER A 53 -9.75 -13.48 -13.18
C SER A 53 -10.85 -12.94 -14.10
N GLY A 54 -11.39 -13.81 -14.95
CA GLY A 54 -12.47 -13.46 -15.86
C GLY A 54 -12.88 -14.67 -16.70
N SER A 55 -13.43 -14.42 -17.88
CA SER A 55 -13.76 -15.48 -18.83
C SER A 55 -12.78 -15.48 -20.00
N ALA A 56 -12.34 -16.66 -20.40
CA ALA A 56 -11.53 -16.87 -21.60
C ALA A 56 -11.96 -18.17 -22.29
N THR A 57 -11.76 -18.22 -23.59
CA THR A 57 -11.99 -19.41 -24.41
C THR A 57 -10.66 -20.02 -24.85
N THR A 58 -10.75 -21.20 -25.45
CA THR A 58 -9.60 -21.92 -26.02
C THR A 58 -8.81 -21.12 -27.06
N THR A 59 -9.42 -20.09 -27.66
CA THR A 59 -8.81 -19.27 -28.71
C THR A 59 -8.74 -17.79 -28.37
N THR A 60 -9.43 -17.31 -27.34
CA THR A 60 -9.54 -15.88 -27.02
C THR A 60 -9.41 -15.62 -25.50
N PRO A 61 -8.54 -14.69 -25.06
CA PRO A 61 -7.63 -13.87 -25.85
C PRO A 61 -6.45 -14.68 -26.43
N ARG A 62 -5.66 -14.06 -27.31
CA ARG A 62 -4.46 -14.70 -27.87
C ARG A 62 -3.35 -14.76 -26.82
N ASN A 63 -2.70 -15.92 -26.75
CA ASN A 63 -1.59 -16.26 -25.84
C ASN A 63 -1.78 -15.64 -24.44
N LEU A 64 -2.62 -16.31 -23.64
CA LEU A 64 -3.01 -15.86 -22.32
C LEU A 64 -2.06 -16.36 -21.22
N PHE A 65 -1.43 -15.43 -20.52
CA PHE A 65 -0.71 -15.67 -19.28
C PHE A 65 -1.56 -15.23 -18.08
N LEU A 66 -1.67 -16.11 -17.09
CA LEU A 66 -2.31 -15.86 -15.81
C LEU A 66 -1.24 -15.88 -14.72
N GLY A 67 -1.20 -14.84 -13.88
CA GLY A 67 -0.29 -14.77 -12.74
C GLY A 67 -1.01 -14.36 -11.46
N ALA A 68 -0.73 -15.03 -10.36
CA ALA A 68 -1.17 -14.59 -9.02
C ALA A 68 -0.16 -15.01 -7.95
N GLY A 69 -0.34 -14.46 -6.76
CA GLY A 69 0.32 -14.95 -5.56
C GLY A 69 -0.55 -15.95 -4.81
N VAL A 70 0.07 -16.83 -4.03
CA VAL A 70 -0.64 -17.79 -3.15
C VAL A 70 -1.48 -17.07 -2.08
N TYR A 71 -1.05 -15.86 -1.69
CA TYR A 71 -1.72 -15.01 -0.72
C TYR A 71 -2.66 -13.99 -1.38
N GLU A 72 -2.96 -14.15 -2.67
CA GLU A 72 -3.92 -13.31 -3.40
C GLU A 72 -5.31 -13.45 -2.80
N GLN A 73 -5.88 -12.32 -2.37
CA GLN A 73 -7.12 -12.30 -1.63
C GLN A 73 -8.31 -11.86 -2.48
N ILE A 74 -8.09 -10.96 -3.44
CA ILE A 74 -9.16 -10.32 -4.21
C ILE A 74 -9.64 -11.23 -5.34
N ASN A 75 -8.71 -11.91 -6.00
CA ASN A 75 -8.98 -12.89 -7.05
C ASN A 75 -8.22 -14.17 -6.77
N PRO A 76 -8.67 -15.00 -5.80
CA PRO A 76 -7.91 -16.15 -5.31
C PRO A 76 -7.41 -17.05 -6.45
N PRO A 77 -6.28 -17.76 -6.25
CA PRO A 77 -5.71 -18.63 -7.28
C PRO A 77 -6.70 -19.63 -7.89
N GLU A 78 -7.72 -20.04 -7.13
CA GLU A 78 -8.77 -20.92 -7.61
C GLU A 78 -9.60 -20.34 -8.75
N ASP A 79 -9.92 -19.04 -8.72
CA ASP A 79 -10.66 -18.38 -9.81
C ASP A 79 -9.84 -18.37 -11.10
N LEU A 80 -8.51 -18.22 -10.98
CA LEU A 80 -7.60 -18.31 -12.10
C LEU A 80 -7.48 -19.75 -12.63
N ARG A 81 -7.58 -20.78 -11.78
CA ARG A 81 -7.66 -22.17 -12.23
C ARG A 81 -8.92 -22.42 -13.01
N ILE A 82 -10.07 -21.96 -12.51
CA ILE A 82 -11.36 -22.07 -13.22
C ILE A 82 -11.25 -21.38 -14.58
N MET A 83 -10.68 -20.17 -14.62
CA MET A 83 -10.44 -19.46 -15.87
C MET A 83 -9.49 -20.24 -16.79
N LEU A 84 -8.43 -20.86 -16.28
CA LEU A 84 -7.52 -21.68 -17.08
C LEU A 84 -8.21 -22.92 -17.63
N GLN A 85 -9.06 -23.57 -16.84
CA GLN A 85 -9.86 -24.72 -17.29
C GLN A 85 -10.77 -24.32 -18.46
N GLN A 86 -11.44 -23.17 -18.37
CA GLN A 86 -12.23 -22.60 -19.48
C GLN A 86 -11.36 -22.27 -20.70
N ALA A 87 -10.20 -21.65 -20.47
CA ALA A 87 -9.27 -21.22 -21.50
C ALA A 87 -8.53 -22.37 -22.20
N THR A 88 -8.56 -23.59 -21.63
CA THR A 88 -7.93 -24.79 -22.19
C THR A 88 -8.94 -25.85 -22.62
N GLY A 89 -10.19 -25.78 -22.15
CA GLY A 89 -11.18 -26.84 -22.32
C GLY A 89 -10.85 -28.11 -21.53
N SER A 90 -9.95 -28.05 -20.55
CA SER A 90 -9.53 -29.20 -19.73
C SER A 90 -9.86 -28.95 -18.25
N LYS A 91 -10.35 -29.99 -17.56
CA LYS A 91 -10.59 -29.91 -16.10
C LYS A 91 -9.29 -29.87 -15.30
N ASN A 92 -8.23 -30.52 -15.79
CA ASN A 92 -6.94 -30.63 -15.10
C ASN A 92 -5.81 -30.21 -16.05
N PRO A 93 -5.66 -28.90 -16.33
CA PRO A 93 -4.61 -28.41 -17.22
C PRO A 93 -3.22 -28.63 -16.60
N VAL A 94 -2.28 -29.17 -17.38
CA VAL A 94 -0.88 -29.42 -16.96
C VAL A 94 -0.03 -28.15 -16.90
N CYS A 95 -0.54 -27.03 -17.41
CA CYS A 95 0.15 -25.75 -17.54
C CYS A 95 -0.02 -24.83 -16.33
N VAL A 96 0.23 -25.38 -15.14
CA VAL A 96 0.17 -24.67 -13.86
C VAL A 96 1.53 -24.76 -13.17
N ASN A 97 2.03 -23.63 -12.68
CA ASN A 97 3.27 -23.49 -11.88
C ASN A 97 4.56 -24.01 -12.54
N ASN A 98 4.56 -24.21 -13.86
CA ASN A 98 5.77 -24.59 -14.61
C ASN A 98 5.78 -23.92 -15.98
N GLY A 99 6.66 -22.93 -16.17
CA GLY A 99 6.79 -22.19 -17.43
C GLY A 99 7.23 -23.03 -18.63
N ASN A 100 7.77 -24.23 -18.40
CA ASN A 100 8.10 -25.17 -19.47
C ASN A 100 6.86 -25.95 -19.95
N ASN A 101 5.84 -26.08 -19.10
CA ASN A 101 4.60 -26.78 -19.42
C ASN A 101 3.54 -25.75 -19.83
N ILE A 102 3.43 -25.46 -21.13
CA ILE A 102 2.35 -24.62 -21.67
C ILE A 102 1.24 -25.51 -22.24
N CYS A 103 -0.01 -25.05 -22.17
CA CYS A 103 -1.11 -25.66 -22.93
C CYS A 103 -1.26 -24.91 -24.26
N GLY A 104 -1.53 -25.61 -25.36
CA GLY A 104 -1.73 -24.99 -26.68
C GLY A 104 -0.42 -24.59 -27.37
N SER A 105 -0.48 -23.63 -28.30
CA SER A 105 0.67 -23.17 -29.10
C SER A 105 0.71 -21.65 -29.27
N PHE A 106 1.90 -21.07 -29.19
CA PHE A 106 2.13 -19.63 -29.45
C PHE A 106 1.80 -19.25 -30.89
N SER A 107 2.13 -20.12 -31.86
CA SER A 107 1.89 -19.87 -33.29
C SER A 107 0.40 -19.75 -33.60
N ASN A 108 -0.42 -20.56 -32.92
CA ASN A 108 -1.87 -20.57 -33.10
C ASN A 108 -2.59 -19.54 -32.23
N GLY A 109 -1.87 -18.80 -31.37
CA GLY A 109 -2.46 -17.87 -30.41
C GLY A 109 -3.17 -18.57 -29.22
N THR A 110 -3.04 -19.90 -29.10
CA THR A 110 -3.76 -20.71 -28.11
C THR A 110 -2.92 -21.02 -26.88
N ALA A 111 -1.69 -20.51 -26.77
CA ALA A 111 -0.84 -20.75 -25.60
C ALA A 111 -1.53 -20.28 -24.31
N ARG A 112 -1.53 -21.12 -23.26
CA ARG A 112 -2.03 -20.81 -21.92
C ARG A 112 -1.01 -21.23 -20.86
N LEU A 113 -0.86 -20.41 -19.83
CA LEU A 113 -0.03 -20.70 -18.66
C LEU A 113 -0.59 -19.98 -17.43
N LEU A 114 -0.61 -20.68 -16.30
CA LEU A 114 -0.87 -20.11 -14.98
C LEU A 114 0.35 -20.27 -14.08
N ILE A 115 0.81 -19.17 -13.48
CA ILE A 115 1.86 -19.17 -12.46
C ILE A 115 1.28 -18.61 -11.15
N ILE A 116 1.39 -19.40 -10.08
CA ILE A 116 1.06 -19.02 -8.71
C ILE A 116 2.38 -18.91 -7.94
N SER A 117 2.76 -17.69 -7.57
CA SER A 117 3.95 -17.44 -6.77
C SER A 117 3.71 -17.75 -5.30
N GLY A 118 4.64 -18.46 -4.66
CA GLY A 118 4.62 -18.75 -3.23
C GLY A 118 4.94 -17.55 -2.33
N THR A 119 5.35 -16.42 -2.90
CA THR A 119 5.81 -15.24 -2.14
C THR A 119 4.98 -13.99 -2.37
N ALA A 120 3.91 -14.08 -3.18
CA ALA A 120 3.11 -12.93 -3.56
C ALA A 120 1.68 -12.92 -2.95
N ASP A 121 1.14 -11.73 -2.77
CA ASP A 121 -0.28 -11.41 -2.57
C ASP A 121 -0.80 -10.56 -3.74
N HIS A 122 -2.01 -10.00 -3.61
CA HIS A 122 -2.59 -9.13 -4.62
C HIS A 122 -1.71 -7.95 -4.99
N ILE A 123 -1.14 -7.29 -3.98
CA ILE A 123 -0.44 -6.02 -4.14
C ILE A 123 0.96 -6.25 -4.74
N ILE A 124 1.64 -7.30 -4.30
CA ILE A 124 3.06 -7.51 -4.59
C ILE A 124 3.31 -8.38 -5.83
N ALA A 125 2.27 -8.93 -6.45
CA ALA A 125 2.36 -9.74 -7.66
C ALA A 125 3.16 -9.08 -8.80
N THR A 126 3.12 -7.74 -8.92
CA THR A 126 3.86 -7.00 -9.97
C THR A 126 5.35 -6.83 -9.67
N TYR A 127 5.78 -7.11 -8.43
CA TYR A 127 7.16 -7.00 -7.97
C TYR A 127 7.77 -8.37 -7.64
N ASP A 128 7.00 -9.43 -7.79
CA ASP A 128 7.42 -10.79 -7.47
C ASP A 128 8.46 -11.30 -8.49
N PRO A 129 9.68 -11.68 -8.04
CA PRO A 129 10.74 -12.15 -8.92
C PRO A 129 10.40 -13.37 -9.77
N GLN A 130 9.53 -14.26 -9.31
CA GLN A 130 9.11 -15.44 -10.06
C GLN A 130 8.14 -15.02 -11.17
N LEU A 131 7.08 -14.29 -10.84
CA LEU A 131 6.10 -13.80 -11.81
C LEU A 131 6.76 -12.93 -12.87
N MET A 132 7.66 -12.02 -12.49
CA MET A 132 8.37 -11.17 -13.45
C MET A 132 9.20 -11.98 -14.44
N ARG A 133 9.95 -13.00 -13.97
CA ARG A 133 10.74 -13.87 -14.85
C ARG A 133 9.87 -14.66 -15.82
N GLU A 134 8.75 -15.21 -15.33
CA GLU A 134 7.83 -15.98 -16.17
C GLU A 134 7.07 -15.09 -17.17
N VAL A 135 6.71 -13.87 -16.80
CA VAL A 135 6.12 -12.88 -17.72
C VAL A 135 7.12 -12.49 -18.82
N ILE A 136 8.39 -12.25 -18.48
CA ILE A 136 9.41 -11.93 -19.49
C ILE A 136 9.54 -13.08 -20.51
N LYS A 137 9.71 -14.32 -20.03
CA LYS A 137 9.76 -15.51 -20.90
C LYS A 137 8.49 -15.65 -21.75
N TRP A 138 7.32 -15.34 -21.19
CA TRP A 138 6.05 -15.38 -21.91
C TRP A 138 6.02 -14.35 -23.04
N VAL A 139 6.42 -13.11 -22.77
CA VAL A 139 6.48 -12.03 -23.75
C VAL A 139 7.45 -12.39 -24.88
N GLU A 140 8.65 -12.86 -24.55
CA GLU A 140 9.65 -13.31 -25.52
C GLU A 140 9.10 -14.37 -26.48
N ARG A 141 8.47 -15.42 -25.93
CA ARG A 141 7.93 -16.52 -26.74
C ARG A 141 6.66 -16.14 -27.51
N SER A 142 5.79 -15.32 -26.93
CA SER A 142 4.50 -14.95 -27.55
C SER A 142 4.61 -13.88 -28.63
N LEU A 143 5.58 -12.98 -28.50
CA LEU A 143 5.86 -11.93 -29.48
C LEU A 143 7.02 -12.27 -30.42
N ASP A 144 7.66 -13.43 -30.22
CA ASP A 144 8.82 -13.87 -31.00
C ASP A 144 9.94 -12.82 -30.97
N VAL A 145 10.34 -12.46 -29.75
CA VAL A 145 11.42 -11.52 -29.45
C VAL A 145 12.42 -12.16 -28.50
N HIS A 146 13.69 -11.76 -28.60
CA HIS A 146 14.75 -12.24 -27.73
C HIS A 146 15.31 -11.05 -26.93
N SER A 147 15.30 -11.13 -25.60
CA SER A 147 16.03 -10.14 -24.81
C SER A 147 17.52 -10.37 -24.96
N THR A 148 18.23 -9.36 -25.45
CA THR A 148 19.70 -9.38 -25.49
C THR A 148 20.34 -9.01 -24.15
N LYS A 149 19.53 -8.63 -23.16
CA LYS A 149 19.98 -8.19 -21.84
C LYS A 149 19.25 -8.95 -20.74
N GLU A 150 20.01 -9.47 -19.79
CA GLU A 150 19.44 -9.99 -18.56
C GLU A 150 18.74 -8.86 -17.82
N VAL A 151 17.42 -8.98 -17.62
CA VAL A 151 16.65 -8.01 -16.85
C VAL A 151 16.96 -8.24 -15.37
N LYS A 152 17.90 -7.44 -14.84
CA LYS A 152 18.18 -7.43 -13.40
C LYS A 152 16.96 -6.86 -12.67
N LEU A 153 16.39 -7.66 -11.76
CA LEU A 153 15.29 -7.25 -10.90
C LEU A 153 15.77 -6.17 -9.92
N ALA A 154 15.64 -4.91 -10.31
CA ALA A 154 16.07 -3.77 -9.50
C ALA A 154 15.10 -3.44 -8.34
N ALA A 155 13.85 -3.94 -8.39
CA ALA A 155 12.80 -3.54 -7.46
C ALA A 155 13.14 -3.83 -5.98
N PRO A 156 13.64 -5.02 -5.58
CA PRO A 156 14.03 -5.26 -4.19
C PRO A 156 15.15 -4.34 -3.73
N GLY A 157 16.17 -4.12 -4.57
CA GLY A 157 17.28 -3.21 -4.27
C GLY A 157 16.84 -1.76 -4.14
N LEU A 158 15.90 -1.31 -4.98
CA LEU A 158 15.32 0.03 -4.93
C LEU A 158 14.47 0.24 -3.68
N ILE A 159 13.67 -0.77 -3.28
CA ILE A 159 12.90 -0.73 -2.04
C ILE A 159 13.82 -0.65 -0.83
N ILE A 160 14.83 -1.52 -0.76
CA ILE A 160 15.83 -1.51 0.33
C ILE A 160 16.58 -0.18 0.36
N SER A 161 17.05 0.32 -0.78
CA SER A 161 17.75 1.60 -0.88
C SER A 161 16.89 2.78 -0.43
N MET A 162 15.62 2.80 -0.82
CA MET A 162 14.67 3.82 -0.38
C MET A 162 14.48 3.75 1.14
N LEU A 163 14.27 2.56 1.71
CA LEU A 163 14.13 2.37 3.15
C LEU A 163 15.37 2.79 3.94
N LEU A 164 16.56 2.40 3.48
CA LEU A 164 17.83 2.79 4.11
C LEU A 164 18.05 4.30 4.03
N THR A 165 17.67 4.94 2.92
CA THR A 165 17.74 6.41 2.78
C THR A 165 16.78 7.10 3.76
N PHE A 166 15.55 6.60 3.89
CA PHE A 166 14.58 7.10 4.86
C PHE A 166 15.05 6.92 6.31
N ALA A 167 15.49 5.70 6.66
CA ALA A 167 16.00 5.39 7.99
C ALA A 167 17.24 6.23 8.33
N GLY A 168 18.19 6.35 7.39
CA GLY A 168 19.40 7.16 7.54
C GLY A 168 19.09 8.65 7.70
N GLY A 169 18.14 9.19 6.93
CA GLY A 169 17.68 10.57 7.07
C GLY A 169 17.06 10.85 8.43
N ILE A 170 16.17 9.96 8.90
CA ILE A 170 15.55 10.07 10.23
C ILE A 170 16.62 9.96 11.33
N ALA A 171 17.48 8.94 11.27
CA ALA A 171 18.53 8.72 12.28
C ALA A 171 19.50 9.90 12.36
N SER A 172 19.91 10.45 11.22
CA SER A 172 20.77 11.64 11.15
C SER A 172 20.06 12.85 11.77
N GLY A 173 18.79 13.05 11.47
CA GLY A 173 17.96 14.07 12.11
C GLY A 173 17.92 13.91 13.63
N VAL A 174 17.62 12.70 14.12
CA VAL A 174 17.59 12.41 15.57
C VAL A 174 18.95 12.66 16.24
N CYS A 175 20.06 12.18 15.66
CA CYS A 175 21.40 12.39 16.19
C CYS A 175 21.78 13.87 16.31
N VAL A 176 21.42 14.68 15.29
CA VAL A 176 21.64 16.13 15.33
C VAL A 176 20.81 16.79 16.42
N LEU A 177 19.58 16.31 16.64
CA LEU A 177 18.65 16.84 17.63
C LEU A 177 19.00 16.47 19.08
N LEU A 178 19.62 15.32 19.32
CA LEU A 178 19.98 14.85 20.66
C LEU A 178 21.33 15.37 21.18
N ARG A 179 22.21 15.85 20.28
CA ARG A 179 23.57 16.31 20.62
C ARG A 179 23.69 17.52 21.58
N PRO A 180 22.76 18.50 21.61
CA PRO A 180 22.93 19.68 22.48
C PRO A 180 22.81 19.35 23.98
N ASP A 181 22.09 18.29 24.35
CA ASP A 181 21.70 18.05 25.74
C ASP A 181 22.85 17.45 26.59
N GLU A 182 23.71 16.62 25.98
CA GLU A 182 24.83 15.99 26.71
C GLU A 182 25.90 16.99 27.16
N LYS A 183 26.30 17.92 26.28
CA LYS A 183 27.32 18.93 26.61
C LYS A 183 26.84 19.86 27.73
N ILE A 184 25.56 20.22 27.72
CA ILE A 184 24.95 21.07 28.74
C ILE A 184 24.80 20.32 30.06
N ARG A 185 24.48 19.02 30.03
CA ARG A 185 24.34 18.18 31.23
C ARG A 185 25.68 17.99 31.95
N MET A 186 26.77 17.77 31.21
CA MET A 186 28.11 17.65 31.82
C MET A 186 28.52 18.92 32.56
N GLN A 187 28.34 20.11 31.96
CA GLN A 187 28.67 21.38 32.63
C GLN A 187 27.85 21.67 33.90
N THR A 188 26.63 21.12 34.02
CA THR A 188 25.77 21.40 35.19
C THR A 188 26.11 20.52 36.40
N THR A 189 26.84 19.42 36.21
CA THR A 189 27.16 18.48 37.30
C THR A 189 28.34 18.97 38.12
N GLU A 190 29.16 19.88 37.57
CA GLU A 190 30.40 20.37 38.17
C GLU A 190 30.18 21.57 39.11
N THR A 191 29.06 22.31 38.99
CA THR A 191 28.76 23.53 39.76
C THR A 191 27.79 23.31 40.92
N ARG A 192 27.64 22.08 41.42
CA ARG A 192 26.64 21.74 42.46
C ARG A 192 27.12 22.12 43.87
N GLY A 193 27.16 23.43 44.15
CA GLY A 193 27.52 24.03 45.45
C GLY A 193 26.43 24.94 46.02
N GLU A 194 25.76 24.43 47.06
CA GLU A 194 25.10 25.05 48.24
C GLU A 194 24.00 26.15 48.19
N ASN A 195 23.66 26.82 47.08
CA ASN A 195 22.55 27.82 47.11
C ASN A 195 21.26 27.38 46.38
N LEU A 196 20.28 26.90 47.16
CA LEU A 196 18.97 26.40 46.67
C LEU A 196 18.15 27.45 45.89
N VAL A 197 18.23 28.73 46.27
CA VAL A 197 17.48 29.82 45.63
C VAL A 197 18.05 30.18 44.26
N GLU A 198 19.38 30.24 44.16
CA GLU A 198 20.07 30.43 42.86
C GLU A 198 19.79 29.26 41.93
N GLU A 199 19.68 28.03 42.45
CA GLU A 199 19.36 26.84 41.66
C GLU A 199 17.99 26.93 40.99
N ILE A 200 16.95 27.40 41.69
CA ILE A 200 15.60 27.56 41.12
C ILE A 200 15.62 28.62 40.01
N TYR A 201 16.26 29.76 40.25
CA TYR A 201 16.35 30.85 39.28
C TYR A 201 17.14 30.44 38.02
N PHE A 202 18.28 29.77 38.21
CA PHE A 202 19.11 29.27 37.11
C PHE A 202 18.39 28.20 36.29
N ARG A 203 17.63 27.29 36.94
CA ARG A 203 16.78 26.31 36.24
C ARG A 203 15.72 26.98 35.36
N GLN A 204 15.09 28.07 35.83
CA GLN A 204 14.09 28.79 35.03
C GLN A 204 14.72 29.49 33.82
N ILE A 205 15.85 30.19 34.01
CA ILE A 205 16.58 30.84 32.91
C ILE A 205 17.04 29.81 31.89
N LYS A 206 17.65 28.71 32.36
CA LYS A 206 18.10 27.61 31.49
C LYS A 206 16.93 27.05 30.69
N LYS A 207 15.79 26.78 31.32
CA LYS A 207 14.58 26.29 30.64
C LYS A 207 14.09 27.27 29.57
N ALA A 208 14.06 28.57 29.86
CA ALA A 208 13.66 29.60 28.91
C ALA A 208 14.65 29.73 27.74
N ALA A 209 15.96 29.69 28.01
CA ALA A 209 17.01 29.75 27.00
C ALA A 209 16.97 28.53 26.07
N THR A 210 16.88 27.31 26.64
CA THR A 210 16.73 26.07 25.87
C THR A 210 15.50 26.13 24.98
N LEU A 211 14.37 26.60 25.49
CA LEU A 211 13.13 26.72 24.71
C LEU A 211 13.27 27.72 23.55
N LYS A 212 13.94 28.86 23.76
CA LYS A 212 14.22 29.84 22.70
C LYS A 212 15.15 29.27 21.62
N VAL A 213 16.22 28.58 22.01
CA VAL A 213 17.16 27.95 21.09
C VAL A 213 16.48 26.86 20.26
N GLN A 214 15.66 26.01 20.91
CA GLN A 214 14.87 24.99 20.23
C GLN A 214 13.88 25.61 19.22
N LEU A 215 13.22 26.72 19.57
CA LEU A 215 12.32 27.43 18.67
C LEU A 215 13.04 28.01 17.45
N LEU A 216 14.22 28.61 17.66
CA LEU A 216 15.05 29.14 16.58
C LEU A 216 15.51 28.01 15.65
N TRP A 217 16.06 26.95 16.22
CA TRP A 217 16.52 25.77 15.47
C TRP A 217 15.38 25.16 14.64
N ARG A 218 14.19 25.05 15.23
CA ARG A 218 13.00 24.54 14.55
C ARG A 218 12.61 25.37 13.35
N ARG A 219 12.65 26.70 13.47
CA ARG A 219 12.42 27.59 12.34
C ARG A 219 13.49 27.39 11.27
N CYS A 220 14.77 27.35 11.64
CA CYS A 220 15.86 27.15 10.68
C CYS A 220 15.73 25.84 9.88
N VAL A 221 15.47 24.72 10.55
CA VAL A 221 15.29 23.41 9.88
C VAL A 221 14.09 23.43 8.94
N THR A 222 12.96 23.99 9.41
CA THR A 222 11.73 24.09 8.59
C THR A 222 11.99 24.91 7.32
N TRP A 223 12.61 26.07 7.45
CA TRP A 223 12.91 26.96 6.31
C TRP A 223 13.93 26.35 5.35
N LEU A 224 14.98 25.68 5.87
CA LEU A 224 15.97 24.99 5.04
C LEU A 224 15.32 23.90 4.17
N LEU A 225 14.46 23.07 4.76
CA LEU A 225 13.74 22.02 4.02
C LEU A 225 12.75 22.61 3.01
N ALA A 226 12.08 23.71 3.35
CA ALA A 226 11.20 24.42 2.40
C ALA A 226 11.96 24.98 1.20
N ILE A 227 13.14 25.57 1.41
CA ILE A 227 14.04 26.03 0.34
C ILE A 227 14.48 24.83 -0.52
N GLN A 228 14.92 23.74 0.11
CA GLN A 228 15.33 22.52 -0.60
C GLN A 228 14.21 21.95 -1.47
N MET A 229 12.98 21.86 -0.94
CA MET A 229 11.82 21.43 -1.72
C MET A 229 11.54 22.38 -2.89
N THR A 230 11.65 23.69 -2.68
CA THR A 230 11.45 24.68 -3.74
C THR A 230 12.48 24.50 -4.86
N VAL A 231 13.75 24.27 -4.53
CA VAL A 231 14.81 24.01 -5.52
C VAL A 231 14.54 22.71 -6.30
N ILE A 232 14.21 21.61 -5.60
CA ILE A 232 13.88 20.32 -6.24
C ILE A 232 12.71 20.48 -7.22
N TRP A 233 11.67 21.19 -6.79
CA TRP A 233 10.49 21.45 -7.60
C TRP A 233 10.81 22.26 -8.86
N LEU A 234 11.57 23.36 -8.72
CA LEU A 234 12.00 24.19 -9.85
C LEU A 234 12.91 23.42 -10.83
N MET A 235 13.85 22.63 -10.32
CA MET A 235 14.71 21.78 -11.16
C MET A 235 13.89 20.77 -11.98
N ALA A 236 12.89 20.14 -11.37
CA ALA A 236 12.05 19.16 -12.06
C ALA A 236 11.12 19.81 -13.10
N ILE A 237 10.55 21.00 -12.82
CA ILE A 237 9.74 21.74 -13.82
C ILE A 237 10.60 22.19 -15.01
N LYS A 238 11.85 22.60 -14.76
CA LYS A 238 12.77 23.04 -15.82
C LYS A 238 13.43 21.87 -16.58
N GLY A 239 13.06 20.62 -16.27
CA GLY A 239 13.65 19.43 -16.90
C GLY A 239 15.11 19.17 -16.51
N LEU A 240 15.64 19.85 -15.49
CA LEU A 240 17.00 19.66 -14.98
C LEU A 240 17.12 18.40 -14.11
N ALA A 241 15.99 17.87 -13.63
CA ALA A 241 15.90 16.62 -12.89
C ALA A 241 14.74 15.76 -13.40
N PRO A 242 14.86 14.41 -13.43
CA PRO A 242 13.74 13.54 -13.80
C PRO A 242 12.54 13.77 -12.86
N THR A 243 11.36 13.98 -13.42
CA THR A 243 10.13 14.32 -12.67
C THR A 243 9.74 13.24 -11.65
N ARG A 244 9.97 11.96 -11.97
CA ARG A 244 9.78 10.84 -11.03
C ARG A 244 10.72 10.92 -9.82
N SER A 245 11.98 11.29 -10.03
CA SER A 245 12.96 11.47 -8.95
C SER A 245 12.66 12.73 -8.13
N GLY A 246 12.32 13.83 -8.80
CA GLY A 246 11.93 15.08 -8.14
C GLY A 246 10.72 14.90 -7.22
N SER A 247 9.66 14.24 -7.69
CA SER A 247 8.49 13.92 -6.85
C SER A 247 8.82 13.05 -5.64
N ASN A 248 9.68 12.04 -5.78
CA ASN A 248 10.13 11.23 -4.64
C ASN A 248 10.90 12.07 -3.62
N MET A 249 11.80 12.94 -4.09
CA MET A 249 12.59 13.82 -3.24
C MET A 249 11.73 14.88 -2.52
N LEU A 250 10.69 15.40 -3.16
CA LEU A 250 9.73 16.31 -2.52
C LEU A 250 8.98 15.64 -1.37
N VAL A 251 8.41 14.44 -1.61
CA VAL A 251 7.74 13.68 -0.55
C VAL A 251 8.70 13.35 0.58
N PHE A 252 9.92 12.93 0.26
CA PHE A 252 10.96 12.67 1.25
C PHE A 252 11.27 13.90 2.11
N CYS A 253 11.52 15.06 1.49
CA CYS A 253 11.81 16.30 2.21
C CYS A 253 10.63 16.74 3.10
N TYR A 254 9.40 16.57 2.60
CA TYR A 254 8.20 16.88 3.39
C TYR A 254 8.03 15.94 4.59
N VAL A 255 8.21 14.63 4.41
CA VAL A 255 8.19 13.65 5.52
C VAL A 255 9.30 13.98 6.53
N LEU A 256 10.50 14.32 6.05
CA LEU A 256 11.60 14.74 6.91
C LEU A 256 11.23 16.00 7.70
N GLN A 257 10.61 17.00 7.07
CA GLN A 257 10.12 18.21 7.73
C GLN A 257 9.10 17.89 8.82
N LEU A 258 8.12 17.03 8.54
CA LEU A 258 7.14 16.57 9.52
C LEU A 258 7.83 15.91 10.73
N CYS A 259 8.70 14.93 10.48
CA CYS A 259 9.41 14.19 11.52
C CYS A 259 10.30 15.11 12.36
N SER A 260 11.11 15.97 11.73
CA SER A 260 11.99 16.91 12.43
C SER A 260 11.19 17.91 13.27
N ASN A 261 10.12 18.47 12.72
CA ASN A 261 9.31 19.46 13.43
C ASN A 261 8.54 18.88 14.61
N TYR A 262 8.10 17.63 14.48
CA TYR A 262 7.44 16.89 15.55
C TYR A 262 8.42 16.48 16.64
N ALA A 263 9.58 15.92 16.26
CA ALA A 263 10.65 15.56 17.19
C ALA A 263 11.11 16.77 18.02
N LEU A 264 11.25 17.94 17.38
CA LEU A 264 11.60 19.19 18.06
C LEU A 264 10.51 19.69 19.00
N ARG A 265 9.23 19.38 18.73
CA ARG A 265 8.10 19.80 19.57
C ARG A 265 7.87 18.87 20.77
N ARG A 266 8.24 17.59 20.64
CA ARG A 266 7.97 16.51 21.59
C ARG A 266 9.26 15.79 21.99
N SER A 267 10.39 16.50 22.10
CA SER A 267 11.71 15.88 22.29
C SER A 267 11.78 15.02 23.56
N ASP A 268 11.11 15.46 24.62
CA ASP A 268 10.99 14.77 25.91
C ASP A 268 10.23 13.44 25.84
N LYS A 269 9.29 13.32 24.90
CA LYS A 269 8.38 12.17 24.77
C LYS A 269 8.62 11.34 23.52
N LEU A 270 9.58 11.73 22.67
CA LEU A 270 9.75 11.14 21.35
C LEU A 270 9.98 9.63 21.43
N THR A 271 10.84 9.18 22.33
CA THR A 271 11.14 7.75 22.52
C THR A 271 9.90 6.97 22.94
N SER A 272 9.15 7.44 23.93
CA SER A 272 7.91 6.82 24.39
C SER A 272 6.86 6.79 23.27
N ILE A 273 6.71 7.88 22.52
CA ILE A 273 5.80 7.96 21.37
C ILE A 273 6.20 6.94 20.30
N LEU A 274 7.48 6.84 19.95
CA LEU A 274 7.97 5.89 18.94
C LEU A 274 7.74 4.43 19.37
N ARG A 275 7.96 4.10 20.64
CA ARG A 275 7.67 2.77 21.20
C ARG A 275 6.18 2.43 21.07
N VAL A 276 5.30 3.36 21.44
CA VAL A 276 3.85 3.19 21.31
C VAL A 276 3.45 3.05 19.85
N VAL A 277 3.94 3.91 18.95
CA VAL A 277 3.67 3.81 17.50
C VAL A 277 4.11 2.45 16.97
N CYS A 278 5.29 1.95 17.35
CA CYS A 278 5.78 0.63 16.96
C CYS A 278 4.83 -0.48 17.41
N LEU A 279 4.37 -0.44 18.66
CA LEU A 279 3.39 -1.39 19.19
C LEU A 279 2.08 -1.41 18.36
N TYR A 280 1.56 -0.23 18.00
CA TYR A 280 0.34 -0.12 17.20
C TYR A 280 0.55 -0.55 15.74
N VAL A 281 1.71 -0.25 15.15
CA VAL A 281 2.07 -0.73 13.80
C VAL A 281 2.16 -2.25 13.79
N LEU A 282 2.77 -2.86 14.81
CA LEU A 282 2.84 -4.31 14.94
C LEU A 282 1.44 -4.93 15.06
N LEU A 283 0.56 -4.32 15.86
CA LEU A 283 -0.84 -4.75 15.96
C LEU A 283 -1.54 -4.69 14.61
N LEU A 284 -1.37 -3.59 13.85
CA LEU A 284 -1.96 -3.47 12.51
C LEU A 284 -1.43 -4.56 11.57
N ILE A 285 -0.11 -4.79 11.56
CA ILE A 285 0.50 -5.84 10.74
C ILE A 285 -0.12 -7.20 11.08
N VAL A 286 -0.21 -7.56 12.36
CA VAL A 286 -0.81 -8.83 12.79
C VAL A 286 -2.29 -8.91 12.39
N ALA A 287 -3.05 -7.83 12.59
CA ALA A 287 -4.48 -7.79 12.29
C ALA A 287 -4.78 -7.98 10.79
N PHE A 288 -3.93 -7.46 9.89
CA PHE A 288 -4.10 -7.61 8.43
C PHE A 288 -3.41 -8.85 7.86
N LEU A 289 -2.40 -9.38 8.55
CA LEU A 289 -1.74 -10.61 8.17
C LEU A 289 -2.67 -11.82 8.31
N LEU A 290 -3.44 -11.90 9.40
CA LEU A 290 -4.30 -13.05 9.65
C LEU A 290 -5.33 -13.30 8.52
N PRO A 291 -6.13 -12.31 8.06
CA PRO A 291 -7.00 -12.49 6.90
C PRO A 291 -6.28 -12.96 5.65
N THR A 292 -5.09 -12.41 5.40
CA THR A 292 -4.26 -12.77 4.24
C THR A 292 -3.84 -14.24 4.29
N LEU A 293 -3.46 -14.73 5.46
CA LEU A 293 -3.16 -16.15 5.65
C LEU A 293 -4.41 -17.02 5.51
N LEU A 294 -5.55 -16.59 6.08
CA LEU A 294 -6.82 -17.32 6.00
C LEU A 294 -7.31 -17.49 4.56
N CYS A 295 -7.17 -16.48 3.71
CA CYS A 295 -7.52 -16.59 2.28
C CYS A 295 -6.67 -17.62 1.53
N GLY A 296 -5.41 -17.82 1.95
CA GLY A 296 -4.50 -18.79 1.35
C GLY A 296 -4.53 -20.18 1.97
N VAL A 297 -5.32 -20.43 3.02
CA VAL A 297 -5.26 -21.70 3.79
C VAL A 297 -5.47 -22.92 2.91
N THR A 298 -6.49 -22.94 2.06
CA THR A 298 -6.74 -24.10 1.18
C THR A 298 -5.54 -24.38 0.28
N GLU A 299 -4.92 -23.33 -0.27
CA GLU A 299 -3.77 -23.45 -1.16
C GLU A 299 -2.50 -23.90 -0.44
N ILE A 300 -2.31 -23.41 0.79
CA ILE A 300 -1.22 -23.82 1.68
C ILE A 300 -1.37 -25.30 2.07
N LEU A 301 -2.59 -25.76 2.33
CA LEU A 301 -2.88 -27.14 2.69
C LEU A 301 -2.70 -28.10 1.50
N THR A 302 -3.08 -27.69 0.29
CA THR A 302 -2.90 -28.52 -0.92
C THR A 302 -1.46 -28.52 -1.42
N THR A 303 -0.71 -27.46 -1.15
CA THR A 303 0.70 -27.32 -1.55
C THR A 303 1.57 -26.88 -0.37
N PRO A 304 1.95 -27.81 0.55
CA PRO A 304 2.67 -27.49 1.79
C PRO A 304 4.00 -26.77 1.58
N ASN A 305 4.62 -26.93 0.40
CA ASN A 305 5.85 -26.24 0.02
C ASN A 305 5.72 -24.71 0.09
N TYR A 306 4.52 -24.16 0.02
CA TYR A 306 4.29 -22.73 0.22
C TYR A 306 4.60 -22.25 1.65
N LEU A 307 4.52 -23.11 2.67
CA LEU A 307 4.93 -22.77 4.04
C LEU A 307 6.41 -22.42 4.14
N VAL A 308 7.25 -23.00 3.28
CA VAL A 308 8.69 -22.68 3.22
C VAL A 308 8.90 -21.23 2.78
N SER A 309 7.99 -20.68 1.98
CA SER A 309 8.04 -19.30 1.50
C SER A 309 7.39 -18.28 2.45
N LEU A 310 6.66 -18.76 3.46
CA LEU A 310 5.94 -17.89 4.41
C LEU A 310 6.86 -16.90 5.14
N PRO A 311 8.05 -17.28 5.67
CA PRO A 311 8.93 -16.30 6.32
C PRO A 311 9.35 -15.16 5.38
N GLN A 312 9.61 -15.49 4.11
CA GLN A 312 9.94 -14.48 3.10
C GLN A 312 8.75 -13.56 2.84
N PHE A 313 7.55 -14.10 2.70
CA PHE A 313 6.33 -13.31 2.55
C PHE A 313 6.10 -12.37 3.75
N LEU A 314 6.21 -12.88 4.97
CA LEU A 314 6.06 -12.11 6.21
C LEU A 314 7.07 -10.96 6.30
N LEU A 315 8.29 -11.19 5.82
CA LEU A 315 9.32 -10.16 5.78
C LEU A 315 9.00 -9.11 4.70
N GLN A 316 8.57 -9.53 3.52
CA GLN A 316 8.35 -8.65 2.36
C GLN A 316 7.07 -7.82 2.47
N TRP A 317 6.00 -8.40 3.01
CA TRP A 317 4.65 -7.84 2.97
C TRP A 317 4.55 -6.43 3.62
N PRO A 318 5.09 -6.18 4.83
CA PRO A 318 5.02 -4.85 5.44
C PRO A 318 5.71 -3.77 4.59
N PHE A 319 6.85 -4.11 3.98
CA PHE A 319 7.60 -3.17 3.13
C PHE A 319 6.84 -2.82 1.86
N PHE A 320 6.22 -3.81 1.24
CA PHE A 320 5.43 -3.56 0.04
C PHE A 320 4.12 -2.84 0.35
N ALA A 321 3.43 -3.19 1.43
CA ALA A 321 2.25 -2.46 1.87
C ALA A 321 2.61 -0.99 2.10
N PHE A 322 3.68 -0.74 2.86
CA PHE A 322 4.20 0.62 3.08
C PHE A 322 4.54 1.34 1.78
N TYR A 323 5.26 0.69 0.85
CA TYR A 323 5.61 1.26 -0.44
C TYR A 323 4.37 1.64 -1.27
N ASN A 324 3.37 0.75 -1.36
CA ASN A 324 2.16 1.00 -2.16
C ASN A 324 1.29 2.11 -1.56
N TYR A 325 1.11 2.12 -0.24
CA TYR A 325 0.40 3.24 0.40
C TYR A 325 1.17 4.55 0.29
N THR A 326 2.51 4.50 0.33
CA THR A 326 3.35 5.68 0.07
C THR A 326 3.19 6.17 -1.37
N ILE A 327 3.11 5.26 -2.35
CA ILE A 327 2.82 5.64 -3.75
C ILE A 327 1.40 6.21 -3.88
N ALA A 328 0.39 5.61 -3.27
CA ALA A 328 -0.98 6.13 -3.31
C ALA A 328 -1.07 7.53 -2.69
N ALA A 329 -0.48 7.73 -1.52
CA ALA A 329 -0.38 9.04 -0.87
C ALA A 329 0.39 10.04 -1.75
N LYS A 330 1.50 9.60 -2.34
CA LYS A 330 2.27 10.41 -3.30
C LYS A 330 1.42 10.83 -4.48
N LEU A 331 0.60 9.95 -5.06
CA LEU A 331 -0.24 10.29 -6.22
C LEU A 331 -1.33 11.32 -5.86
N ILE A 332 -1.82 11.33 -4.62
CA ILE A 332 -2.74 12.35 -4.11
C ILE A 332 -2.03 13.70 -3.92
N LEU A 333 -0.80 13.68 -3.43
CA LEU A 333 0.00 14.87 -3.14
C LEU A 333 0.67 15.46 -4.40
N ILE A 334 1.07 14.61 -5.33
CA ILE A 334 1.84 14.93 -6.52
C ILE A 334 1.27 14.07 -7.65
N PRO A 335 0.11 14.46 -8.20
CA PRO A 335 -0.50 13.73 -9.30
C PRO A 335 0.43 13.75 -10.52
N THR A 336 0.96 12.58 -10.88
CA THR A 336 1.66 12.40 -12.16
C THR A 336 0.65 11.98 -13.22
N TYR A 337 -0.18 12.93 -13.67
CA TYR A 337 -1.06 12.71 -14.82
C TYR A 337 -0.33 12.98 -16.16
N THR A 338 0.85 13.59 -16.13
CA THR A 338 1.66 13.95 -17.29
C THR A 338 3.14 13.64 -17.03
N LEU A 339 3.99 13.72 -18.07
CA LEU A 339 5.45 13.66 -17.91
C LEU A 339 6.01 14.81 -17.02
N GLU A 340 5.17 15.78 -16.68
CA GLU A 340 5.50 16.95 -15.87
C GLU A 340 5.22 16.74 -14.38
N LEU A 341 6.02 17.40 -13.54
CA LEU A 341 5.83 17.37 -12.10
C LEU A 341 4.76 18.39 -11.68
N GLN A 342 3.54 17.92 -11.41
CA GLN A 342 2.47 18.76 -10.87
C GLN A 342 2.31 18.51 -9.37
N VAL A 343 2.52 19.56 -8.58
CA VAL A 343 2.32 19.53 -7.13
C VAL A 343 0.86 19.85 -6.84
N SER A 344 0.17 19.04 -6.03
CA SER A 344 -1.23 19.31 -5.70
C SER A 344 -1.35 20.51 -4.76
N TRP A 345 -2.49 21.20 -4.83
CA TRP A 345 -2.83 22.28 -3.91
C TRP A 345 -2.80 21.80 -2.44
N LEU A 346 -3.15 20.53 -2.20
CA LEU A 346 -3.11 19.92 -0.87
C LEU A 346 -1.67 19.83 -0.35
N PHE A 347 -0.72 19.41 -1.19
CA PHE A 347 0.69 19.38 -0.80
C PHE A 347 1.21 20.78 -0.46
N ILE A 348 0.90 21.79 -1.28
CA ILE A 348 1.29 23.18 -1.02
C ILE A 348 0.70 23.66 0.32
N LEU A 349 -0.59 23.42 0.55
CA LEU A 349 -1.26 23.79 1.80
C LEU A 349 -0.59 23.14 3.02
N LEU A 350 -0.29 21.85 2.94
CA LEU A 350 0.37 21.11 4.01
C LEU A 350 1.79 21.62 4.31
N VAL A 351 2.58 21.91 3.27
CA VAL A 351 3.92 22.51 3.42
C VAL A 351 3.83 23.89 4.06
N LEU A 352 2.90 24.74 3.61
CA LEU A 352 2.69 26.07 4.18
C LEU A 352 2.22 26.01 5.64
N LEU A 353 1.33 25.08 5.96
CA LEU A 353 0.86 24.85 7.33
C LEU A 353 2.03 24.50 8.26
N GLU A 354 2.94 23.62 7.82
CA GLU A 354 4.15 23.26 8.54
C GLU A 354 5.20 24.38 8.58
N LEU A 355 5.21 25.27 7.60
CA LEU A 355 6.08 26.45 7.60
C LEU A 355 5.63 27.48 8.63
N MET A 356 4.32 27.75 8.69
CA MET A 356 3.71 28.72 9.61
C MET A 356 3.65 28.20 11.05
N TRP A 357 3.27 26.94 11.21
CA TRP A 357 3.12 26.28 12.50
C TRP A 357 3.81 24.92 12.48
N SER A 358 5.15 24.95 12.60
CA SER A 358 5.95 23.73 12.59
C SER A 358 5.35 22.67 13.53
N GLY A 359 5.28 21.44 13.07
CA GLY A 359 4.83 20.25 13.79
C GLY A 359 3.35 20.29 14.17
N ILE A 360 2.53 21.11 13.52
CA ILE A 360 1.08 21.12 13.76
C ILE A 360 0.41 19.92 13.12
N THR A 361 0.90 19.47 11.96
CA THR A 361 0.25 18.40 11.18
C THR A 361 0.30 17.09 11.94
N LEU A 362 1.50 16.66 12.36
CA LEU A 362 1.64 15.44 13.16
C LEU A 362 1.02 15.57 14.56
N LEU A 363 0.90 16.79 15.11
CA LEU A 363 0.18 16.99 16.37
C LEU A 363 -1.33 16.78 16.21
N ILE A 364 -1.93 17.31 15.15
CA ILE A 364 -3.35 17.10 14.83
C ILE A 364 -3.60 15.60 14.60
N VAL A 365 -2.72 14.94 13.82
CA VAL A 365 -2.79 13.49 13.60
C VAL A 365 -2.67 12.73 14.93
N GLU A 366 -1.71 13.07 15.80
CA GLU A 366 -1.57 12.50 17.15
C GLU A 366 -2.87 12.65 17.95
N GLN A 367 -3.46 13.85 17.98
CA GLN A 367 -4.70 14.11 18.74
C GLN A 367 -5.88 13.29 18.21
N ILE A 368 -6.03 13.19 16.89
CA ILE A 368 -7.06 12.38 16.24
C ILE A 368 -6.85 10.89 16.57
N LEU A 369 -5.62 10.39 16.45
CA LEU A 369 -5.29 8.99 16.73
C LEU A 369 -5.50 8.65 18.20
N VAL A 370 -5.02 9.48 19.13
CA VAL A 370 -5.23 9.31 20.57
C VAL A 370 -6.72 9.38 20.92
N GLY A 371 -7.47 10.29 20.31
CA GLY A 371 -8.92 10.37 20.45
C GLY A 371 -9.62 9.10 19.96
N GLY A 372 -9.24 8.61 18.78
CA GLY A 372 -9.74 7.37 18.20
C GLY A 372 -9.45 6.15 19.07
N VAL A 373 -8.22 6.01 19.59
CA VAL A 373 -7.84 4.94 20.52
C VAL A 373 -8.66 5.03 21.82
N LYS A 374 -8.80 6.22 22.41
CA LYS A 374 -9.63 6.42 23.60
C LYS A 374 -11.08 6.04 23.35
N TRP A 375 -11.61 6.37 22.17
CA TRP A 375 -12.95 5.97 21.76
C TRP A 375 -13.06 4.45 21.61
N LEU A 376 -12.10 3.81 20.93
CA LEU A 376 -12.05 2.35 20.76
C LEU A 376 -12.01 1.60 22.10
N ARG A 377 -11.38 2.17 23.13
CA ARG A 377 -11.32 1.57 24.48
C ARG A 377 -12.60 1.65 25.28
N ARG A 378 -13.53 2.56 24.93
CA ARG A 378 -14.79 2.66 25.68
C ARG A 378 -15.52 1.32 25.59
N PRO A 379 -16.13 0.83 26.70
CA PRO A 379 -16.98 -0.35 26.62
C PRO A 379 -18.06 -0.10 25.57
N PHE A 380 -18.44 -1.13 24.82
CA PHE A 380 -19.60 -1.05 23.94
C PHE A 380 -20.84 -0.96 24.84
N VAL A 381 -21.17 0.25 25.27
CA VAL A 381 -22.46 0.53 25.85
C VAL A 381 -23.36 0.85 24.66
N PHE A 382 -24.24 -0.09 24.32
CA PHE A 382 -25.35 0.16 23.41
C PHE A 382 -26.32 1.15 24.08
N THR A 383 -25.88 2.40 24.18
CA THR A 383 -26.70 3.52 24.62
C THR A 383 -27.61 3.88 23.44
N GLY A 384 -28.92 3.71 23.59
CA GLY A 384 -29.89 4.12 22.57
C GLY A 384 -30.63 3.00 21.83
N VAL A 385 -30.53 1.73 22.24
CA VAL A 385 -31.50 0.68 21.79
C VAL A 385 -32.72 0.62 22.73
N SER A 386 -32.86 1.56 23.66
CA SER A 386 -34.07 1.68 24.47
C SER A 386 -35.14 2.42 23.65
N ASN A 387 -36.19 1.68 23.27
CA ASN A 387 -37.40 2.12 22.59
C ASN A 387 -37.21 2.52 21.12
N ILE A 388 -36.97 1.53 20.26
CA ILE A 388 -37.22 1.65 18.82
C ILE A 388 -38.69 2.05 18.66
N SER A 389 -38.96 3.26 18.15
CA SER A 389 -40.34 3.70 18.00
C SER A 389 -41.07 2.84 16.96
N GLN A 390 -42.38 2.64 17.11
CA GLN A 390 -43.17 1.90 16.11
C GLN A 390 -43.01 2.48 14.69
N LYS A 391 -42.73 3.78 14.54
CA LYS A 391 -42.44 4.41 13.24
C LYS A 391 -41.11 3.94 12.65
N GLN A 392 -40.08 3.75 13.48
CA GLN A 392 -38.79 3.19 13.04
C GLN A 392 -38.92 1.70 12.69
N ILE A 393 -39.71 0.94 13.46
CA ILE A 393 -40.04 -0.45 13.11
C ILE A 393 -40.80 -0.51 11.78
N GLY A 394 -41.79 0.37 11.58
CA GLY A 394 -42.54 0.48 10.33
C GLY A 394 -41.67 0.89 9.15
N LEU A 395 -40.78 1.86 9.32
CA LEU A 395 -39.82 2.28 8.29
C LEU A 395 -38.83 1.15 7.97
N LEU A 396 -38.30 0.47 8.98
CA LEU A 396 -37.41 -0.68 8.79
C LEU A 396 -38.15 -1.82 8.06
N GLY A 397 -39.41 -2.09 8.42
CA GLY A 397 -40.27 -3.06 7.75
C GLY A 397 -40.53 -2.69 6.28
N LEU A 398 -40.81 -1.42 5.98
CA LEU A 398 -40.97 -0.93 4.62
C LEU A 398 -39.65 -1.03 3.82
N LEU A 399 -38.52 -0.65 4.42
CA LEU A 399 -37.21 -0.76 3.80
C LEU A 399 -36.85 -2.23 3.52
N LEU A 400 -37.17 -3.14 4.45
CA LEU A 400 -37.01 -4.57 4.25
C LEU A 400 -37.91 -5.09 3.12
N LEU A 401 -39.18 -4.66 3.05
CA LEU A 401 -40.08 -5.02 1.95
C LEU A 401 -39.58 -4.51 0.59
N VAL A 402 -39.12 -3.27 0.51
CA VAL A 402 -38.50 -2.72 -0.72
C VAL A 402 -37.24 -3.49 -1.07
N PHE A 403 -36.39 -3.79 -0.09
CA PHE A 403 -35.19 -4.59 -0.29
C PHE A 403 -35.51 -6.00 -0.81
N PHE A 404 -36.50 -6.69 -0.21
CA PHE A 404 -36.96 -7.99 -0.69
C PHE A 404 -37.62 -7.93 -2.06
N GLY A 405 -38.37 -6.86 -2.38
CA GLY A 405 -38.92 -6.61 -3.70
C GLY A 405 -37.83 -6.45 -4.76
N ILE A 406 -36.78 -5.69 -4.45
CA ILE A 406 -35.59 -5.54 -5.31
C ILE A 406 -34.87 -6.89 -5.45
N LEU A 407 -34.68 -7.64 -4.36
CA LEU A 407 -34.07 -8.96 -4.43
C LEU A 407 -34.90 -9.92 -5.29
N TYR A 408 -36.22 -9.96 -5.14
CA TYR A 408 -37.11 -10.79 -5.94
C TYR A 408 -37.04 -10.41 -7.43
N GLN A 409 -37.10 -9.12 -7.76
CA GLN A 409 -36.97 -8.64 -9.13
C GLN A 409 -35.61 -9.03 -9.74
N ARG A 410 -34.52 -8.86 -8.98
CA ARG A 410 -33.18 -9.30 -9.43
C ARG A 410 -33.08 -10.82 -9.55
N ALA A 411 -33.85 -11.57 -8.75
CA ALA A 411 -33.96 -13.03 -8.83
C ALA A 411 -34.63 -13.46 -10.11
N SER A 412 -35.78 -12.86 -10.44
CA SER A 412 -36.50 -13.14 -11.68
C SER A 412 -35.68 -12.79 -12.92
N ASP A 413 -34.81 -11.78 -12.83
CA ASP A 413 -33.91 -11.39 -13.92
C ASP A 413 -32.70 -12.34 -14.10
N GLY A 414 -32.55 -13.37 -13.26
CA GLY A 414 -31.37 -14.26 -13.23
C GLY A 414 -30.08 -13.58 -12.74
N LEU A 415 -30.13 -12.28 -12.43
CA LEU A 415 -29.02 -11.51 -11.90
C LEU A 415 -28.69 -11.87 -10.45
N LEU A 416 -29.67 -12.38 -9.68
CA LEU A 416 -29.48 -12.72 -8.28
C LEU A 416 -28.46 -13.85 -8.08
N VAL A 417 -28.37 -14.84 -8.97
CA VAL A 417 -27.34 -15.90 -8.83
C VAL A 417 -25.94 -15.31 -9.01
N LEU A 418 -25.76 -14.43 -10.00
CA LEU A 418 -24.50 -13.73 -10.23
C LEU A 418 -24.16 -12.78 -9.07
N VAL A 419 -25.16 -12.04 -8.57
CA VAL A 419 -25.04 -11.09 -7.46
C VAL A 419 -24.90 -11.81 -6.11
N MET A 420 -25.48 -12.98 -5.91
CA MET A 420 -25.31 -13.78 -4.69
C MET A 420 -23.95 -14.42 -4.65
N ASN A 421 -23.45 -14.99 -5.75
CA ASN A 421 -22.10 -15.56 -5.77
C ASN A 421 -21.05 -14.46 -5.57
N LYS A 422 -21.20 -13.32 -6.26
CA LYS A 422 -20.32 -12.16 -6.07
C LYS A 422 -20.55 -11.44 -4.74
N GLY A 423 -21.77 -11.47 -4.21
CA GLY A 423 -22.19 -10.79 -2.99
C GLY A 423 -21.77 -11.55 -1.74
N ILE A 424 -21.86 -12.87 -1.74
CA ILE A 424 -21.29 -13.73 -0.70
C ILE A 424 -19.78 -13.56 -0.70
N LEU A 425 -19.13 -13.60 -1.86
CA LEU A 425 -17.70 -13.33 -1.96
C LEU A 425 -17.38 -11.92 -1.45
N ALA A 426 -18.12 -10.89 -1.85
CA ALA A 426 -17.92 -9.53 -1.38
C ALA A 426 -18.13 -9.40 0.13
N LEU A 427 -19.16 -10.04 0.71
CA LEU A 427 -19.41 -10.07 2.15
C LEU A 427 -18.33 -10.82 2.90
N GLN A 428 -17.83 -11.93 2.35
CA GLN A 428 -16.71 -12.69 2.89
C GLN A 428 -15.43 -11.85 2.88
N MET A 429 -15.16 -11.16 1.77
CA MET A 429 -14.03 -10.23 1.63
C MET A 429 -14.16 -9.06 2.60
N LEU A 430 -15.35 -8.48 2.76
CA LEU A 430 -15.59 -7.38 3.69
C LEU A 430 -15.49 -7.86 5.14
N GLY A 431 -15.98 -9.07 5.43
CA GLY A 431 -15.77 -9.79 6.68
C GLY A 431 -14.30 -9.98 7.02
N LEU A 432 -13.53 -10.54 6.10
CA LEU A 432 -12.12 -10.88 6.28
C LEU A 432 -11.21 -9.64 6.28
N PHE A 433 -11.43 -8.65 5.41
CA PHE A 433 -10.48 -7.53 5.24
C PHE A 433 -10.84 -6.27 5.98
N LEU A 434 -12.10 -6.12 6.40
CA LEU A 434 -12.53 -4.96 7.17
C LEU A 434 -12.90 -5.38 8.59
N PHE A 435 -13.91 -6.25 8.73
CA PHE A 435 -14.46 -6.54 10.05
C PHE A 435 -13.51 -7.35 10.93
N LEU A 436 -12.79 -8.34 10.38
CA LEU A 436 -11.85 -9.15 11.15
C LEU A 436 -10.65 -8.34 11.67
N PRO A 437 -9.93 -7.54 10.87
CA PRO A 437 -8.89 -6.65 11.37
C PRO A 437 -9.42 -5.65 12.40
N ILE A 438 -10.58 -5.04 12.15
CA ILE A 438 -11.22 -4.12 13.11
C ILE A 438 -11.53 -4.85 14.42
N ALA A 439 -12.08 -6.07 14.36
CA ALA A 439 -12.38 -6.86 15.55
C ALA A 439 -11.10 -7.17 16.32
N ILE A 440 -10.03 -7.66 15.66
CA ILE A 440 -8.73 -7.92 16.29
C ILE A 440 -8.22 -6.65 16.97
N ILE A 441 -8.18 -5.53 16.27
CA ILE A 441 -7.71 -4.25 16.81
C ILE A 441 -8.55 -3.83 18.03
N VAL A 442 -9.88 -3.89 17.94
CA VAL A 442 -10.80 -3.50 19.01
C VAL A 442 -10.59 -4.39 20.24
N PHE A 443 -10.57 -5.72 20.07
CA PHE A 443 -10.38 -6.66 21.17
C PHE A 443 -8.99 -6.51 21.80
N THR A 444 -7.94 -6.41 21.00
CA THR A 444 -6.57 -6.25 21.50
C THR A 444 -6.39 -4.93 22.23
N VAL A 445 -6.80 -3.79 21.65
CA VAL A 445 -6.66 -2.47 22.29
C VAL A 445 -7.48 -2.35 23.59
N ARG A 446 -8.59 -3.11 23.70
CA ARG A 446 -9.40 -3.18 24.92
C ARG A 446 -8.85 -4.12 25.98
N SER A 447 -8.01 -5.09 25.60
CA SER A 447 -7.43 -6.02 26.56
C SER A 447 -6.59 -5.29 27.61
N SER A 448 -6.69 -5.72 28.86
CA SER A 448 -5.88 -5.18 29.96
C SER A 448 -4.39 -5.39 29.72
N TRP A 449 -4.02 -6.54 29.14
CA TRP A 449 -2.64 -6.86 28.77
C TRP A 449 -2.04 -5.82 27.82
N PHE A 450 -2.74 -5.46 26.75
CA PHE A 450 -2.24 -4.47 25.78
C PHE A 450 -2.15 -3.07 26.40
N GLN A 451 -3.12 -2.70 27.25
CA GLN A 451 -3.10 -1.42 27.96
C GLN A 451 -1.93 -1.31 28.95
N ASN A 452 -1.61 -2.40 29.66
CA ASN A 452 -0.45 -2.47 30.55
C ASN A 452 0.87 -2.39 29.77
N LEU A 453 0.96 -3.06 28.62
CA LEU A 453 2.13 -2.97 27.75
C LEU A 453 2.32 -1.54 27.23
N GLU A 454 1.24 -0.89 26.81
CA GLU A 454 1.29 0.50 26.35
C GLU A 454 1.65 1.48 27.47
N SER A 455 1.16 1.30 28.70
CA SER A 455 1.56 2.15 29.83
C SER A 455 3.04 1.99 30.15
N LEU A 456 3.56 0.76 30.13
CA LEU A 456 4.97 0.46 30.33
C LEU A 456 5.87 1.07 29.23
N LEU A 457 5.38 1.18 28.00
CA LEU A 457 6.11 1.84 26.92
C LEU A 457 6.04 3.38 26.98
N LYS A 458 5.09 3.93 27.74
CA LYS A 458 4.92 5.37 27.96
C LYS A 458 5.84 5.90 29.05
N GLU A 459 6.04 5.11 30.09
CA GLU A 459 7.06 5.31 31.13
C GLU A 459 8.47 5.22 30.55
#